data_AF-A0A1I8H1Q1-F1
#
_entry.id   AF-A0A1I8H1Q1-F1
#
_cell.length_a   1.000
_cell.length_b   1.000
_cell.length_c   1.000
_cell.angle_alpha   90.00
_cell.angle_beta   90.00
_cell.angle_gamma   90.00
#
_symmetry.space_group_name_H-M   'P 1'
#
loop_
_entity.id
_entity.type
_entity.pdbx_description
1 polymer ?
#
loop_
_entity_poly.entity_id
_entity_poly.type
_entity_poly.pdbx_seq_one_letter_code
_entity_poly.pdbx_strand_id
1 'polypeptide(L)'
;MDERFWWIVSRVQHSFNVRPTEEAHIFAENLKKQIGVAPIESFLSKDGSRRLFIYFSSPKKSVSLEDITVTNDPSEISEATSGNFFKIVYFLRLNNSTDVSRNAYEAELYCGEINSSILENLNDFLNDIVLPCTKARQNWGLCTTEQKGQILSSLEKFTAAISDASSNSSKTTHQKILEVPPDAAAADFKATRLAAHDSELVQRFEDIVTGWIGTIESTVLSGTSSDAHSRDAIVGPLAELDKWRRRNRILTALTEQLKSKECKNIIGALIAAKSKVLKKWKAVDIAITDAVNDARDKLKYLDSLKKYLEDLYSPSVTPGFIINQTIPSALITMKQMDSASRYYSRSGFMGQLFNQVANQLVLCFKDYLRALLVNGVDDDQLWAVTLPEARAARPEDFTDGPDRQIRAHFEQKLSQGRLHGKADIKEFDANAATLTGRIRACLLVQRLMRVALRHFRDSIGLGIHGGASASQASSQRAASAGAAAAAATSGIPINDDDAILKHLDAFSTRLRQFLDVQVSYGPVACCV
;
A
#
# COMPACT_ATOMS: atom_id res chain seq x y z
N MET A 1 -51.80 5.23 19.45
CA MET A 1 -50.88 5.44 18.30
C MET A 1 -49.83 4.33 18.37
N ASP A 2 -49.32 3.81 17.25
CA ASP A 2 -48.45 2.61 17.22
C ASP A 2 -47.11 2.87 17.95
N GLU A 3 -46.78 2.05 18.94
CA GLU A 3 -45.55 2.16 19.75
C GLU A 3 -44.28 1.99 18.90
N ARG A 4 -44.36 1.18 17.83
CA ARG A 4 -43.26 0.95 16.89
C ARG A 4 -42.85 2.24 16.16
N PHE A 5 -43.84 3.07 15.81
CA PHE A 5 -43.62 4.37 15.18
C PHE A 5 -42.91 5.32 16.15
N TRP A 6 -43.39 5.41 17.39
CA TRP A 6 -42.76 6.24 18.43
C TRP A 6 -41.32 5.86 18.72
N TRP A 7 -41.03 4.56 18.71
CA TRP A 7 -39.66 4.07 18.87
C TRP A 7 -38.74 4.55 17.74
N ILE A 8 -39.16 4.43 16.48
CA ILE A 8 -38.41 4.93 15.31
C ILE A 8 -38.16 6.44 15.45
N VAL A 9 -39.20 7.22 15.76
CA VAL A 9 -39.10 8.68 15.92
C VAL A 9 -38.15 9.06 17.06
N SER A 10 -38.21 8.36 18.19
CA SER A 10 -37.32 8.60 19.33
C SER A 10 -35.85 8.38 18.96
N ARG A 11 -35.55 7.31 18.20
CA ARG A 11 -34.18 7.03 17.71
C ARG A 11 -33.69 8.12 16.75
N VAL A 12 -34.54 8.58 15.85
CA VAL A 12 -34.22 9.68 14.91
C VAL A 12 -33.94 10.98 15.68
N GLN A 13 -34.80 11.33 16.64
CA GLN A 13 -34.65 12.54 17.45
C GLN A 13 -33.33 12.53 18.23
N HIS A 14 -32.98 11.38 18.81
CA HIS A 14 -31.72 11.20 19.52
C HIS A 14 -30.52 11.34 18.59
N SER A 15 -30.52 10.64 17.45
CA SER A 15 -29.40 10.66 16.51
C SER A 15 -29.22 12.03 15.84
N PHE A 16 -30.27 12.79 15.57
CA PHE A 16 -30.16 14.11 14.92
C PHE A 16 -29.84 15.27 15.88
N ASN A 17 -29.73 15.03 17.19
CA ASN A 17 -29.43 16.05 18.21
C ASN A 17 -30.36 17.27 18.14
N VAL A 18 -31.64 17.06 17.77
CA VAL A 18 -32.65 18.12 17.78
C VAL A 18 -32.93 18.48 19.23
N ARG A 19 -32.63 19.73 19.65
CA ARG A 19 -32.78 20.18 21.05
C ARG A 19 -34.22 19.94 21.55
N PRO A 20 -34.42 19.63 22.85
CA PRO A 20 -35.74 19.39 23.45
C PRO A 20 -36.50 20.70 23.74
N THR A 21 -36.36 21.72 22.90
CA THR A 21 -37.12 22.98 23.03
C THR A 21 -38.49 22.92 22.38
N GLU A 22 -38.77 21.90 21.57
CA GLU A 22 -40.11 21.53 21.13
C GLU A 22 -40.50 20.21 21.81
N GLU A 23 -41.71 20.13 22.36
CA GLU A 23 -42.24 18.91 22.97
C GLU A 23 -42.05 17.74 21.98
N ALA A 24 -41.52 16.59 22.43
CA ALA A 24 -41.27 15.43 21.56
C ALA A 24 -42.51 15.01 20.74
N HIS A 25 -43.71 15.34 21.23
CA HIS A 25 -44.97 15.19 20.52
C HIS A 25 -45.09 16.07 19.27
N ILE A 26 -44.62 17.32 19.30
CA ILE A 26 -44.63 18.25 18.16
C ILE A 26 -43.64 17.80 17.10
N PHE A 27 -42.44 17.37 17.51
CA PHE A 27 -41.45 16.78 16.60
C PHE A 27 -42.02 15.55 15.89
N ALA A 28 -42.63 14.62 16.63
CA ALA A 28 -43.23 13.42 16.06
C ALA A 28 -44.41 13.71 15.11
N GLU A 29 -45.27 14.66 15.46
CA GLU A 29 -46.39 15.10 14.61
C GLU A 29 -45.90 15.77 13.32
N ASN A 30 -44.89 16.64 13.41
CA ASN A 30 -44.30 17.32 12.24
C ASN A 30 -43.55 16.34 11.34
N LEU A 31 -42.75 15.47 11.94
CA LEU A 31 -42.03 14.41 11.26
C LEU A 31 -43.01 13.46 10.54
N LYS A 32 -44.13 13.09 11.18
CA LYS A 32 -45.20 12.29 10.57
C LYS A 32 -45.86 12.99 9.38
N LYS A 33 -46.15 14.29 9.49
CA LYS A 33 -46.73 15.10 8.41
C LYS A 33 -45.80 15.23 7.21
N GLN A 34 -44.50 15.26 7.46
CA GLN A 34 -43.48 15.49 6.44
C GLN A 34 -43.01 14.20 5.75
N ILE A 35 -42.86 13.10 6.50
CA ILE A 35 -42.34 11.82 6.01
C ILE A 35 -43.40 11.00 5.26
N GLY A 36 -44.68 11.18 5.60
CA GLY A 36 -45.75 10.29 5.16
C GLY A 36 -45.64 8.89 5.81
N VAL A 37 -46.76 8.26 6.11
CA VAL A 37 -46.74 6.99 6.89
C VAL A 37 -46.38 5.78 6.01
N ALA A 38 -46.49 5.91 4.68
CA ALA A 38 -46.38 4.79 3.74
C ALA A 38 -45.02 4.06 3.74
N PRO A 39 -43.85 4.73 3.76
CA PRO A 39 -42.56 4.02 3.81
C PRO A 39 -42.36 3.24 5.11
N ILE A 40 -42.85 3.80 6.23
CA ILE A 40 -42.75 3.19 7.57
C ILE A 40 -43.74 2.03 7.70
N GLU A 41 -44.98 2.19 7.22
CA GLU A 41 -45.96 1.10 7.15
C GLU A 41 -45.46 -0.05 6.28
N SER A 42 -44.89 0.27 5.12
CA SER A 42 -44.22 -0.72 4.27
C SER A 42 -43.07 -1.41 4.98
N PHE A 43 -42.30 -0.73 5.83
CA PHE A 43 -41.24 -1.37 6.60
C PHE A 43 -41.77 -2.30 7.70
N LEU A 44 -42.86 -1.90 8.37
CA LEU A 44 -43.47 -2.62 9.49
C LEU A 44 -44.36 -3.79 9.05
N SER A 45 -44.86 -3.79 7.81
CA SER A 45 -45.79 -4.80 7.31
C SER A 45 -45.11 -6.10 6.89
N LYS A 46 -45.89 -7.18 6.87
CA LYS A 46 -45.55 -8.44 6.22
C LYS A 46 -45.30 -8.21 4.73
N ASP A 47 -44.30 -8.89 4.19
CA ASP A 47 -43.82 -8.84 2.80
C ASP A 47 -43.41 -7.43 2.33
N GLY A 48 -43.29 -6.49 3.27
CA GLY A 48 -42.89 -5.13 3.02
C GLY A 48 -41.36 -4.94 2.98
N SER A 49 -40.90 -3.69 3.04
CA SER A 49 -39.48 -3.37 2.94
C SER A 49 -38.69 -3.93 4.12
N ARG A 50 -37.48 -4.43 3.84
CA ARG A 50 -36.53 -4.86 4.89
C ARG A 50 -35.65 -3.73 5.42
N ARG A 51 -35.80 -2.54 4.86
CA ARG A 51 -34.90 -1.40 5.07
C ARG A 51 -35.71 -0.11 5.12
N LEU A 52 -35.36 0.76 6.04
CA LEU A 52 -35.91 2.09 6.17
C LEU A 52 -34.75 3.04 6.48
N PHE A 53 -34.63 4.10 5.71
CA PHE A 53 -33.60 5.11 5.86
C PHE A 53 -34.25 6.47 6.12
N ILE A 54 -33.75 7.16 7.14
CA ILE A 54 -34.18 8.50 7.52
C ILE A 54 -32.92 9.36 7.55
N TYR A 55 -32.84 10.37 6.71
CA TYR A 55 -31.62 11.16 6.56
C TYR A 55 -31.94 12.64 6.39
N PHE A 56 -30.98 13.48 6.74
CA PHE A 56 -30.98 14.89 6.35
C PHE A 56 -29.69 15.21 5.61
N SER A 57 -29.73 16.18 4.70
CA SER A 57 -28.59 16.71 3.98
C SER A 57 -28.62 18.22 4.06
N SER A 58 -27.58 18.83 4.65
CA SER A 58 -27.53 20.28 4.86
C SER A 58 -26.14 20.84 4.61
N PRO A 59 -26.02 21.99 3.93
CA PRO A 59 -24.74 22.69 3.77
C PRO A 59 -24.26 23.39 5.05
N LYS A 60 -25.15 23.65 6.03
CA LYS A 60 -24.86 24.51 7.21
C LYS A 60 -24.53 23.74 8.50
N LYS A 61 -24.43 22.40 8.46
CA LYS A 61 -24.28 21.53 9.65
C LYS A 61 -25.35 21.74 10.74
N SER A 62 -26.48 22.34 10.38
CA SER A 62 -27.64 22.52 11.26
C SER A 62 -28.81 21.72 10.71
N VAL A 63 -29.48 20.96 11.57
CA VAL A 63 -30.68 20.18 11.20
C VAL A 63 -31.88 21.12 11.22
N SER A 64 -32.53 21.30 10.08
CA SER A 64 -33.90 21.79 10.03
C SER A 64 -34.84 20.60 9.83
N LEU A 65 -36.03 20.66 10.41
CA LEU A 65 -37.05 19.61 10.20
C LEU A 65 -37.36 19.46 8.71
N GLU A 66 -37.43 20.57 7.97
CA GLU A 66 -37.72 20.66 6.53
C GLU A 66 -36.72 19.87 5.65
N ASP A 67 -35.51 19.60 6.14
CA ASP A 67 -34.45 18.89 5.41
C ASP A 67 -34.45 17.35 5.64
N ILE A 68 -35.39 16.81 6.43
CA ILE A 68 -35.47 15.37 6.73
C ILE A 68 -36.26 14.63 5.65
N THR A 69 -35.64 13.61 5.07
CA THR A 69 -36.22 12.74 4.05
C THR A 69 -36.25 11.29 4.53
N VAL A 70 -37.24 10.53 4.06
CA VAL A 70 -37.34 9.09 4.29
C VAL A 70 -37.50 8.33 3.01
N THR A 71 -36.79 7.21 2.95
CA THR A 71 -36.84 6.31 1.82
C THR A 71 -36.61 4.87 2.24
N ASN A 72 -37.17 3.96 1.46
CA ASN A 72 -36.87 2.54 1.55
C ASN A 72 -35.83 2.14 0.47
N ASP A 73 -35.50 3.05 -0.46
CA ASP A 73 -34.54 2.86 -1.53
C ASP A 73 -33.21 3.58 -1.24
N PRO A 74 -32.09 2.84 -1.06
CA PRO A 74 -30.79 3.46 -0.84
C PRO A 74 -30.28 4.31 -2.01
N SER A 75 -30.82 4.14 -3.22
CA SER A 75 -30.37 4.88 -4.42
C SER A 75 -30.64 6.38 -4.29
N GLU A 76 -31.79 6.75 -3.70
CA GLU A 76 -32.21 8.14 -3.47
C GLU A 76 -31.28 8.89 -2.50
N ILE A 77 -30.60 8.15 -1.61
CA ILE A 77 -29.67 8.71 -0.63
C ILE A 77 -28.38 9.15 -1.31
N SER A 78 -27.90 8.38 -2.30
CA SER A 78 -26.63 8.66 -2.98
C SER A 78 -26.66 10.00 -3.73
N GLU A 79 -27.80 10.34 -4.32
CA GLU A 79 -27.98 11.62 -5.01
C GLU A 79 -28.03 12.79 -4.03
N ALA A 80 -28.77 12.64 -2.92
CA ALA A 80 -28.98 13.70 -1.94
C ALA A 80 -27.77 14.00 -1.03
N THR A 81 -26.84 13.07 -0.90
CA THR A 81 -25.67 13.18 0.02
C THR A 81 -24.39 13.68 -0.66
N SER A 82 -24.43 13.94 -1.97
CA SER A 82 -23.27 14.40 -2.75
C SER A 82 -22.86 15.83 -2.37
N GLY A 83 -21.76 15.98 -1.62
CA GLY A 83 -21.10 17.27 -1.35
C GLY A 83 -21.60 18.06 -0.14
N ASN A 84 -22.57 17.52 0.61
CA ASN A 84 -23.15 18.16 1.80
C ASN A 84 -22.84 17.39 3.08
N PHE A 85 -23.03 18.03 4.24
CA PHE A 85 -23.05 17.32 5.51
C PHE A 85 -24.37 16.57 5.64
N PHE A 86 -24.31 15.28 5.90
CA PHE A 86 -25.49 14.44 6.09
C PHE A 86 -25.32 13.53 7.30
N LYS A 87 -26.47 13.12 7.84
CA LYS A 87 -26.56 12.02 8.80
C LYS A 87 -27.72 11.13 8.38
N ILE A 88 -27.48 9.83 8.40
CA ILE A 88 -28.47 8.80 8.05
C ILE A 88 -28.70 7.95 9.29
N VAL A 89 -29.96 7.74 9.64
CA VAL A 89 -30.41 6.74 10.59
C VAL A 89 -31.08 5.64 9.78
N TYR A 90 -30.59 4.41 9.91
CA TYR A 90 -31.13 3.27 9.19
C TYR A 90 -31.77 2.28 10.15
N PHE A 91 -32.82 1.62 9.67
CA PHE A 91 -33.48 0.52 10.33
C PHE A 91 -33.53 -0.67 9.38
N LEU A 92 -33.15 -1.85 9.89
CA LEU A 92 -33.08 -3.09 9.14
C LEU A 92 -33.85 -4.18 9.87
N ARG A 93 -34.44 -5.09 9.11
CA ARG A 93 -35.05 -6.31 9.61
C ARG A 93 -34.50 -7.51 8.84
N LEU A 94 -34.18 -8.58 9.56
CA LEU A 94 -33.60 -9.81 8.97
C LEU A 94 -34.62 -10.55 8.08
N ASN A 95 -35.89 -10.56 8.48
CA ASN A 95 -36.96 -11.27 7.81
C ASN A 95 -38.23 -10.39 7.70
N ASN A 96 -38.96 -10.51 6.58
CA ASN A 96 -40.23 -9.83 6.32
C ASN A 96 -41.45 -10.78 6.20
N SER A 97 -41.31 -12.05 6.56
CA SER A 97 -42.41 -13.03 6.46
C SER A 97 -43.59 -12.80 7.42
N THR A 98 -43.45 -11.89 8.39
CA THR A 98 -44.45 -11.51 9.38
C THR A 98 -44.46 -10.00 9.56
N ASP A 99 -45.53 -9.43 10.12
CA ASP A 99 -45.49 -8.04 10.58
C ASP A 99 -44.49 -7.91 11.74
N VAL A 100 -43.83 -6.75 11.86
CA VAL A 100 -42.96 -6.47 13.01
C VAL A 100 -43.78 -6.55 14.29
N SER A 101 -43.32 -7.33 15.27
CA SER A 101 -44.05 -7.53 16.51
C SER A 101 -44.32 -6.20 17.24
N ARG A 102 -45.57 -6.00 17.69
CA ARG A 102 -45.93 -4.83 18.50
C ARG A 102 -45.28 -4.84 19.88
N ASN A 103 -44.89 -6.01 20.38
CA ASN A 103 -44.40 -6.19 21.75
C ASN A 103 -42.89 -6.49 21.82
N ALA A 104 -42.26 -6.85 20.70
CA ALA A 104 -40.86 -7.28 20.65
C ALA A 104 -40.05 -6.61 19.51
N TYR A 105 -40.50 -5.44 19.04
CA TYR A 105 -39.86 -4.73 17.92
C TYR A 105 -38.37 -4.43 18.16
N GLU A 106 -37.94 -4.17 19.40
CA GLU A 106 -36.52 -3.91 19.70
C GLU A 106 -35.60 -5.12 19.48
N ALA A 107 -36.13 -6.34 19.58
CA ALA A 107 -35.38 -7.56 19.33
C ALA A 107 -35.38 -7.96 17.83
N GLU A 108 -36.35 -7.47 17.06
CA GLU A 108 -36.52 -7.78 15.64
C GLU A 108 -35.87 -6.76 14.71
N LEU A 109 -35.69 -5.53 15.18
CA LEU A 109 -35.19 -4.40 14.40
C LEU A 109 -33.74 -4.05 14.78
N TYR A 110 -32.91 -3.89 13.76
CA TYR A 110 -31.58 -3.33 13.89
C TYR A 110 -31.63 -1.85 13.53
N CYS A 111 -31.04 -1.00 14.36
CA CYS A 111 -30.88 0.42 14.05
C CYS A 111 -29.42 0.83 14.12
N GLY A 112 -29.03 1.78 13.28
CA GLY A 112 -27.71 2.38 13.35
C GLY A 112 -27.66 3.75 12.69
N GLU A 113 -26.53 4.42 12.85
CA GLU A 113 -26.27 5.74 12.28
C GLU A 113 -25.06 5.73 11.36
N ILE A 114 -25.12 6.55 10.31
CA ILE A 114 -24.03 6.81 9.38
C ILE A 114 -23.84 8.32 9.29
N ASN A 115 -22.64 8.78 9.62
CA ASN A 115 -22.26 10.19 9.54
C ASN A 115 -21.60 10.49 8.18
N SER A 116 -21.33 11.77 7.92
CA SER A 116 -20.75 12.26 6.66
C SER A 116 -19.42 11.60 6.27
N SER A 117 -18.66 11.05 7.22
CA SER A 117 -17.45 10.26 6.96
C SER A 117 -17.75 8.76 6.82
N ILE A 118 -18.46 8.37 5.75
CA ILE A 118 -18.90 6.97 5.53
C ILE A 118 -17.74 5.96 5.64
N LEU A 119 -16.58 6.28 5.03
CA LEU A 119 -15.43 5.38 5.03
C LEU A 119 -14.79 5.23 6.43
N GLU A 120 -14.80 6.28 7.25
CA GLU A 120 -14.33 6.22 8.63
C GLU A 120 -15.28 5.37 9.46
N ASN A 121 -16.60 5.62 9.38
CA ASN A 121 -17.58 4.82 10.12
C ASN A 121 -17.53 3.33 9.72
N LEU A 122 -17.34 3.03 8.43
CA LEU A 122 -17.17 1.65 7.96
C LEU A 122 -15.86 1.04 8.46
N ASN A 123 -14.77 1.81 8.47
CA ASN A 123 -13.48 1.37 8.99
C ASN A 123 -13.57 1.00 10.48
N ASP A 124 -14.20 1.86 11.28
CA ASP A 124 -14.32 1.67 12.73
C ASP A 124 -15.26 0.49 13.01
N PHE A 125 -16.40 0.40 12.32
CA PHE A 125 -17.30 -0.74 12.43
C PHE A 125 -16.61 -2.08 12.13
N LEU A 126 -15.79 -2.13 11.07
CA LEU A 126 -15.09 -3.34 10.69
C LEU A 126 -13.96 -3.71 11.65
N ASN A 127 -13.16 -2.72 12.10
CA ASN A 127 -12.01 -2.98 12.98
C ASN A 127 -12.39 -3.19 14.44
N ASP A 128 -13.41 -2.49 14.94
CA ASP A 128 -13.75 -2.49 16.37
C ASP A 128 -14.82 -3.54 16.71
N ILE A 129 -15.70 -3.87 15.75
CA ILE A 129 -16.81 -4.79 15.98
C ILE A 129 -16.65 -6.08 15.17
N VAL A 130 -16.62 -5.99 13.84
CA VAL A 130 -16.69 -7.19 12.98
C VAL A 130 -15.46 -8.06 13.12
N LEU A 131 -14.26 -7.48 13.07
CA LEU A 131 -13.01 -8.23 13.12
C LEU A 131 -12.79 -8.90 14.49
N PRO A 132 -13.00 -8.22 15.65
CA PRO A 132 -12.89 -8.87 16.95
C PRO A 132 -13.96 -9.95 17.16
N CYS A 133 -15.21 -9.70 16.75
CA CYS A 133 -16.30 -10.67 16.91
C CYS A 133 -16.07 -11.93 16.05
N THR A 134 -15.57 -11.78 14.83
CA THR A 134 -15.23 -12.92 13.97
C THR A 134 -14.05 -13.72 14.50
N LYS A 135 -13.02 -13.06 15.05
CA LYS A 135 -11.88 -13.71 15.72
C LYS A 135 -12.29 -14.46 16.98
N ALA A 136 -13.15 -13.87 17.81
CA ALA A 136 -13.63 -14.48 19.06
C ALA A 136 -14.55 -15.68 18.83
N ARG A 137 -15.16 -15.79 17.65
CA ARG A 137 -16.08 -16.88 17.32
C ARG A 137 -15.33 -18.22 17.20
N GLN A 138 -15.61 -19.13 18.12
CA GLN A 138 -15.01 -20.47 18.13
C GLN A 138 -15.74 -21.43 17.18
N ASN A 139 -17.07 -21.39 17.15
CA ASN A 139 -17.88 -22.28 16.32
C ASN A 139 -18.21 -21.66 14.95
N TRP A 140 -17.62 -22.25 13.90
CA TRP A 140 -17.78 -21.87 12.49
C TRP A 140 -18.66 -22.86 11.69
N GLY A 141 -19.35 -23.78 12.37
CA GLY A 141 -20.25 -24.74 11.73
C GLY A 141 -19.51 -25.64 10.73
N LEU A 142 -19.90 -25.57 9.46
CA LEU A 142 -19.39 -26.42 8.37
C LEU A 142 -18.05 -25.95 7.77
N CYS A 143 -17.49 -24.82 8.21
CA CYS A 143 -16.21 -24.33 7.68
C CYS A 143 -15.02 -25.14 8.21
N THR A 144 -14.09 -25.50 7.32
CA THR A 144 -12.81 -26.11 7.71
C THR A 144 -11.87 -25.07 8.33
N THR A 145 -10.84 -25.53 9.06
CA THR A 145 -9.81 -24.66 9.66
C THR A 145 -9.09 -23.82 8.60
N GLU A 146 -8.88 -24.37 7.41
CA GLU A 146 -8.27 -23.66 6.28
C GLU A 146 -9.18 -22.55 5.73
N GLN A 147 -10.47 -22.84 5.53
CA GLN A 147 -11.46 -21.85 5.08
C GLN A 147 -11.61 -20.72 6.11
N LYS A 148 -11.60 -21.05 7.40
CA LYS A 148 -11.59 -20.06 8.48
C LYS A 148 -10.37 -19.13 8.36
N GLY A 149 -9.18 -19.70 8.17
CA GLY A 149 -7.94 -18.92 7.97
C GLY A 149 -8.01 -18.01 6.74
N GLN A 150 -8.55 -18.51 5.63
CA GLN A 150 -8.75 -17.72 4.41
C GLN A 150 -9.74 -16.57 4.60
N ILE A 151 -10.87 -16.80 5.27
CA ILE A 151 -11.87 -15.75 5.54
C ILE A 151 -11.28 -14.68 6.45
N LEU A 152 -10.60 -15.06 7.53
CA LEU A 152 -9.95 -14.10 8.43
C LEU A 152 -8.88 -13.28 7.72
N SER A 153 -8.00 -13.93 6.94
CA SER A 153 -6.99 -13.22 6.15
C SER A 153 -7.60 -12.27 5.12
N SER A 154 -8.70 -12.69 4.48
CA SER A 154 -9.41 -11.85 3.50
C SER A 154 -10.08 -10.65 4.16
N LEU A 155 -10.67 -10.86 5.34
CA LEU A 155 -11.28 -9.79 6.13
C LEU A 155 -10.22 -8.80 6.61
N GLU A 156 -9.07 -9.27 7.12
CA GLU A 156 -7.94 -8.42 7.53
C GLU A 156 -7.36 -7.61 6.36
N LYS A 157 -7.22 -8.22 5.17
CA LYS A 157 -6.81 -7.49 3.98
C LYS A 157 -7.84 -6.45 3.57
N PHE A 158 -9.12 -6.76 3.69
CA PHE A 158 -10.21 -5.83 3.38
C PHE A 158 -10.27 -4.66 4.37
N THR A 159 -10.13 -4.92 5.68
CA THR A 159 -10.07 -3.86 6.69
C THR A 159 -8.82 -3.01 6.54
N ALA A 160 -7.67 -3.60 6.22
CA ALA A 160 -6.45 -2.86 5.91
C ALA A 160 -6.63 -1.96 4.68
N ALA A 161 -7.23 -2.48 3.60
CA ALA A 161 -7.53 -1.70 2.40
C ALA A 161 -8.50 -0.54 2.68
N ILE A 162 -9.51 -0.74 3.53
CA ILE A 162 -10.44 0.32 3.95
C ILE A 162 -9.77 1.32 4.88
N SER A 163 -8.93 0.88 5.82
CA SER A 163 -8.15 1.77 6.69
C SER A 163 -7.19 2.64 5.88
N ASP A 164 -6.54 2.04 4.88
CA ASP A 164 -5.76 2.79 3.91
C ASP A 164 -6.66 3.75 3.13
N ALA A 165 -7.77 3.30 2.57
CA ALA A 165 -8.68 4.17 1.81
C ALA A 165 -9.27 5.30 2.66
N SER A 166 -9.57 5.07 3.94
CA SER A 166 -10.13 6.03 4.91
C SER A 166 -9.07 7.05 5.35
N SER A 167 -7.88 6.57 5.75
CA SER A 167 -6.74 7.43 6.07
C SER A 167 -6.22 8.21 4.86
N ASN A 168 -6.40 7.67 3.65
CA ASN A 168 -6.12 8.37 2.40
C ASN A 168 -7.25 9.35 2.05
N SER A 169 -8.53 9.00 2.15
CA SER A 169 -9.67 9.87 1.79
C SER A 169 -9.79 11.10 2.69
N SER A 170 -9.51 10.96 3.99
CA SER A 170 -9.43 12.09 4.93
C SER A 170 -8.25 13.02 4.63
N LYS A 171 -7.22 12.54 3.92
CA LYS A 171 -5.99 13.29 3.59
C LYS A 171 -5.89 13.74 2.13
N THR A 172 -6.53 13.06 1.19
CA THR A 172 -6.42 13.37 -0.26
C THR A 172 -7.29 14.54 -0.68
N THR A 173 -8.37 14.82 0.05
CA THR A 173 -9.26 15.95 -0.29
C THR A 173 -8.89 17.24 0.46
N HIS A 174 -8.09 17.17 1.53
CA HIS A 174 -7.83 18.32 2.41
C HIS A 174 -6.39 18.52 2.92
N GLN A 175 -5.38 17.76 2.46
CA GLN A 175 -4.01 18.14 2.79
C GLN A 175 -3.62 19.39 2.01
N LYS A 176 -4.00 20.58 2.51
CA LYS A 176 -3.58 21.89 2.00
C LYS A 176 -2.07 22.00 2.25
N ILE A 177 -1.27 21.68 1.24
CA ILE A 177 0.20 21.74 1.29
C ILE A 177 0.63 23.19 1.13
N LEU A 178 -0.07 23.92 0.25
CA LEU A 178 0.17 25.33 -0.01
C LEU A 178 -0.87 26.18 0.73
N GLU A 179 -0.43 26.88 1.76
CA GLU A 179 -1.28 27.81 2.47
C GLU A 179 -1.56 29.06 1.62
N VAL A 180 -2.84 29.33 1.39
CA VAL A 180 -3.34 30.57 0.82
C VAL A 180 -4.13 31.27 1.92
N PRO A 181 -3.69 32.45 2.40
CA PRO A 181 -4.45 33.26 3.36
C PRO A 181 -5.84 33.63 2.82
N PRO A 182 -6.91 33.63 3.65
CA PRO A 182 -8.30 33.84 3.21
C PRO A 182 -8.55 35.17 2.50
N ASP A 183 -7.83 36.21 2.92
CA ASP A 183 -7.87 37.55 2.35
C ASP A 183 -7.12 37.66 1.00
N ALA A 184 -6.09 36.85 0.79
CA ALA A 184 -5.49 36.67 -0.54
C ALA A 184 -6.41 35.87 -1.48
N ALA A 185 -7.25 34.97 -0.94
CA ALA A 185 -8.22 34.18 -1.71
C ALA A 185 -9.48 34.99 -2.11
N ALA A 186 -9.89 35.96 -1.27
CA ALA A 186 -11.06 36.80 -1.49
C ALA A 186 -10.84 37.95 -2.49
N ALA A 187 -9.60 38.18 -2.95
CA ALA A 187 -9.27 39.26 -3.87
C ALA A 187 -9.90 39.01 -5.26
N ASP A 188 -10.99 39.71 -5.56
CA ASP A 188 -11.72 39.56 -6.83
C ASP A 188 -10.91 40.15 -8.00
N PHE A 189 -10.51 39.28 -8.93
CA PHE A 189 -9.29 39.42 -9.71
C PHE A 189 -9.45 40.16 -11.05
N LYS A 190 -10.40 41.10 -11.18
CA LYS A 190 -10.50 41.99 -12.38
C LYS A 190 -9.32 42.98 -12.50
N ALA A 191 -8.35 42.91 -11.58
CA ALA A 191 -7.34 43.92 -11.33
C ALA A 191 -5.89 43.38 -11.33
N THR A 192 -5.56 42.27 -12.03
CA THR A 192 -4.17 41.74 -12.09
C THR A 192 -3.15 42.79 -12.53
N ARG A 193 -3.57 43.75 -13.38
CA ARG A 193 -2.74 44.90 -13.78
C ARG A 193 -2.62 45.98 -12.71
N LEU A 194 -3.67 46.23 -11.92
CA LEU A 194 -3.64 47.25 -10.87
C LEU A 194 -2.89 46.75 -9.62
N ALA A 195 -3.02 45.46 -9.30
CA ALA A 195 -2.28 44.80 -8.23
C ALA A 195 -0.76 44.85 -8.46
N ALA A 196 -0.30 44.87 -9.72
CA ALA A 196 1.12 45.03 -10.05
C ALA A 196 1.71 46.41 -9.68
N HIS A 197 0.84 47.40 -9.42
CA HIS A 197 1.22 48.74 -9.00
C HIS A 197 1.08 48.97 -7.49
N ASP A 198 0.53 48.00 -6.75
CA ASP A 198 0.43 48.01 -5.29
C ASP A 198 1.64 47.30 -4.69
N SER A 199 2.59 48.09 -4.17
CA SER A 199 3.83 47.55 -3.60
C SER A 199 3.61 46.69 -2.36
N GLU A 200 2.57 46.95 -1.56
CA GLU A 200 2.29 46.21 -0.33
C GLU A 200 1.69 44.84 -0.65
N LEU A 201 0.73 44.81 -1.59
CA LEU A 201 0.14 43.58 -2.07
C LEU A 201 1.15 42.68 -2.80
N VAL A 202 2.04 43.28 -3.62
CA VAL A 202 3.13 42.54 -4.29
C VAL A 202 4.06 41.91 -3.26
N GLN A 203 4.53 42.67 -2.25
CA GLN A 203 5.39 42.14 -1.20
C GLN A 203 4.74 40.95 -0.48
N ARG A 204 3.45 41.08 -0.17
CA ARG A 204 2.69 40.02 0.47
C ARG A 204 2.61 38.75 -0.37
N PHE A 205 2.38 38.88 -1.69
CA PHE A 205 2.40 37.74 -2.60
C PHE A 205 3.80 37.12 -2.73
N GLU A 206 4.87 37.92 -2.66
CA GLU A 206 6.24 37.41 -2.62
C GLU A 206 6.49 36.56 -1.37
N ASP A 207 5.99 36.98 -0.21
CA ASP A 207 6.13 36.23 1.04
C ASP A 207 5.39 34.89 0.99
N ILE A 208 4.17 34.87 0.45
CA ILE A 208 3.37 33.64 0.26
C ILE A 208 4.12 32.67 -0.66
N VAL A 209 4.59 33.13 -1.82
CA VAL A 209 5.31 32.28 -2.78
C VAL A 209 6.65 31.81 -2.21
N THR A 210 7.32 32.61 -1.40
CA THR A 210 8.54 32.19 -0.70
C THR A 210 8.26 31.08 0.31
N GLY A 211 7.14 31.17 1.05
CA GLY A 211 6.67 30.10 1.93
C GLY A 211 6.32 28.81 1.17
N TRP A 212 5.68 28.93 0.01
CA TRP A 212 5.42 27.79 -0.87
C TRP A 212 6.70 27.13 -1.34
N ILE A 213 7.69 27.92 -1.78
CA ILE A 213 9.00 27.40 -2.20
C ILE A 213 9.63 26.58 -1.08
N GLY A 214 9.70 27.09 0.15
CA GLY A 214 10.27 26.35 1.28
C GLY A 214 9.49 25.06 1.60
N THR A 215 8.16 25.11 1.51
CA THR A 215 7.30 23.93 1.75
C THR A 215 7.47 22.87 0.65
N ILE A 216 7.55 23.30 -0.62
CA ILE A 216 7.76 22.42 -1.76
C ILE A 216 9.14 21.78 -1.70
N GLU A 217 10.19 22.58 -1.46
CA GLU A 217 11.56 22.07 -1.30
C GLU A 217 11.60 21.04 -0.17
N SER A 218 11.04 21.34 1.00
CA SER A 218 10.92 20.39 2.11
C SER A 218 10.17 19.12 1.72
N THR A 219 9.06 19.23 1.00
CA THR A 219 8.23 18.08 0.60
C THR A 219 8.92 17.20 -0.46
N VAL A 220 9.56 17.83 -1.46
CA VAL A 220 10.29 17.17 -2.54
C VAL A 220 11.58 16.51 -2.02
N LEU A 221 12.27 17.14 -1.06
CA LEU A 221 13.53 16.69 -0.45
C LEU A 221 13.34 15.74 0.75
N SER A 222 12.24 15.81 1.51
CA SER A 222 11.99 14.88 2.63
C SER A 222 11.80 13.44 2.15
N GLY A 223 11.29 13.26 0.93
CA GLY A 223 11.17 11.94 0.33
C GLY A 223 12.48 11.37 -0.26
N THR A 224 13.59 12.12 -0.25
CA THR A 224 14.93 11.65 -0.68
C THR A 224 15.93 11.55 0.47
N SER A 225 15.74 12.31 1.57
CA SER A 225 16.67 12.39 2.70
C SER A 225 16.36 11.46 3.87
N SER A 226 15.12 10.98 4.01
CA SER A 226 14.76 9.97 5.02
C SER A 226 15.39 8.58 4.76
N ASP A 227 16.03 8.39 3.60
CA ASP A 227 16.74 7.17 3.21
C ASP A 227 18.06 6.93 3.97
N ALA A 228 18.57 7.91 4.71
CA ALA A 228 19.77 7.71 5.53
C ALA A 228 19.52 6.89 6.81
N HIS A 229 18.33 7.00 7.41
CA HIS A 229 17.99 6.32 8.67
C HIS A 229 17.30 4.95 8.47
N SER A 230 16.98 4.60 7.22
CA SER A 230 16.31 3.36 6.82
C SER A 230 17.29 2.21 6.52
N ARG A 231 18.60 2.49 6.39
CA ARG A 231 19.61 1.49 5.97
C ARG A 231 19.79 0.31 6.93
N ASP A 232 19.37 0.45 8.19
CA ASP A 232 19.47 -0.60 9.21
C ASP A 232 18.15 -1.36 9.44
N ALA A 233 17.01 -0.84 8.95
CA ALA A 233 15.75 -1.57 8.96
C ALA A 233 15.70 -2.44 7.70
N ILE A 234 15.39 -3.74 7.86
CA ILE A 234 15.10 -4.62 6.72
C ILE A 234 13.79 -4.14 6.07
N VAL A 235 13.88 -3.14 5.20
CA VAL A 235 12.76 -2.65 4.41
C VAL A 235 12.59 -3.57 3.22
N GLY A 236 11.45 -4.27 3.14
CA GLY A 236 11.14 -5.17 2.04
C GLY A 236 10.68 -4.43 0.78
N PRO A 237 10.68 -5.08 -0.40
CA PRO A 237 10.41 -4.42 -1.68
C PRO A 237 8.96 -3.91 -1.85
N LEU A 238 7.99 -4.45 -1.10
CA LEU A 238 6.62 -3.93 -1.10
C LEU A 238 6.50 -2.61 -0.33
N ALA A 239 7.30 -2.42 0.72
CA ALA A 239 7.34 -1.16 1.45
C ALA A 239 7.91 -0.02 0.57
N GLU A 240 8.85 -0.33 -0.31
CA GLU A 240 9.35 0.63 -1.32
C GLU A 240 8.26 1.01 -2.31
N LEU A 241 7.46 0.05 -2.77
CA LEU A 241 6.31 0.30 -3.64
C LEU A 241 5.29 1.24 -2.96
N ASP A 242 4.99 1.03 -1.68
CA ASP A 242 4.08 1.89 -0.93
C ASP A 242 4.67 3.28 -0.66
N LYS A 243 5.98 3.38 -0.42
CA LYS A 243 6.71 4.65 -0.34
C LYS A 243 6.53 5.46 -1.63
N TRP A 244 6.73 4.86 -2.80
CA TRP A 244 6.56 5.54 -4.08
C TRP A 244 5.10 5.86 -4.39
N ARG A 245 4.14 5.01 -4.01
CA ARG A 245 2.70 5.34 -4.08
C ARG A 245 2.39 6.59 -3.25
N ARG A 246 2.87 6.65 -2.01
CA ARG A 246 2.65 7.79 -1.11
C ARG A 246 3.29 9.06 -1.68
N ARG A 247 4.53 8.98 -2.16
CA ARG A 247 5.22 10.12 -2.80
C ARG A 247 4.46 10.62 -4.03
N ASN A 248 4.01 9.71 -4.91
CA ASN A 248 3.24 10.07 -6.10
C ASN A 248 1.91 10.77 -5.73
N ARG A 249 1.22 10.31 -4.68
CA ARG A 249 -0.01 10.96 -4.16
C ARG A 249 0.26 12.39 -3.70
N ILE A 250 1.29 12.60 -2.88
CA ILE A 250 1.66 13.93 -2.37
C ILE A 250 1.98 14.89 -3.52
N LEU A 251 2.79 14.44 -4.48
CA LEU A 251 3.17 15.27 -5.63
C LEU A 251 1.98 15.57 -6.56
N THR A 252 1.07 14.62 -6.73
CA THR A 252 -0.19 14.84 -7.48
C THR A 252 -1.07 15.87 -6.78
N ALA A 253 -1.27 15.76 -5.46
CA ALA A 253 -2.05 16.71 -4.68
C ALA A 253 -1.45 18.14 -4.72
N LEU A 254 -0.11 18.24 -4.62
CA LEU A 254 0.60 19.50 -4.78
C LEU A 254 0.36 20.10 -6.17
N THR A 255 0.46 19.28 -7.23
CA THR A 255 0.24 19.71 -8.61
C THR A 255 -1.19 20.21 -8.84
N GLU A 256 -2.20 19.58 -8.23
CA GLU A 256 -3.58 20.05 -8.28
C GLU A 256 -3.79 21.38 -7.53
N GLN A 257 -3.14 21.58 -6.38
CA GLN A 257 -3.18 22.86 -5.67
C GLN A 257 -2.58 24.00 -6.50
N LEU A 258 -1.46 23.75 -7.18
CA LEU A 258 -0.83 24.72 -8.08
C LEU A 258 -1.73 25.09 -9.27
N LYS A 259 -2.64 24.21 -9.68
CA LYS A 259 -3.61 24.48 -10.74
C LYS A 259 -4.81 25.31 -10.27
N SER A 260 -5.00 25.51 -8.96
CA SER A 260 -6.09 26.29 -8.40
C SER A 260 -6.10 27.73 -8.94
N LYS A 261 -7.30 28.32 -8.99
CA LYS A 261 -7.48 29.70 -9.44
C LYS A 261 -6.68 30.69 -8.57
N GLU A 262 -6.69 30.47 -7.26
CA GLU A 262 -5.98 31.27 -6.27
C GLU A 262 -4.46 31.28 -6.52
N CYS A 263 -3.85 30.11 -6.70
CA CYS A 263 -2.41 30.01 -6.97
C CYS A 263 -2.03 30.68 -8.30
N LYS A 264 -2.80 30.41 -9.37
CA LYS A 264 -2.58 31.02 -10.69
C LYS A 264 -2.69 32.55 -10.65
N ASN A 265 -3.63 33.07 -9.86
CA ASN A 265 -3.83 34.49 -9.67
C ASN A 265 -2.60 35.13 -9.00
N ILE A 266 -2.15 34.60 -7.86
CA ILE A 266 -0.98 35.12 -7.12
C ILE A 266 0.25 35.14 -8.02
N ILE A 267 0.54 34.03 -8.71
CA ILE A 267 1.67 33.96 -9.66
C ILE A 267 1.50 34.94 -10.83
N GLY A 268 0.28 35.08 -11.36
CA GLY A 268 -0.05 36.03 -12.43
C GLY A 268 0.19 37.49 -12.05
N ALA A 269 -0.16 37.89 -10.82
CA ALA A 269 0.12 39.24 -10.30
C ALA A 269 1.62 39.50 -10.19
N LEU A 270 2.39 38.54 -9.67
CA LEU A 270 3.84 38.64 -9.57
C LEU A 270 4.52 38.72 -10.95
N ILE A 271 3.99 38.02 -11.96
CA ILE A 271 4.43 38.12 -13.36
C ILE A 271 4.20 39.53 -13.90
N ALA A 272 3.01 40.10 -13.68
CA ALA A 272 2.70 41.47 -14.10
C ALA A 272 3.60 42.51 -13.39
N ALA A 273 3.91 42.28 -12.12
CA ALA A 273 4.81 43.13 -11.31
C ALA A 273 6.31 42.92 -11.60
N LYS A 274 6.68 41.93 -12.43
CA LYS A 274 8.07 41.54 -12.72
C LYS A 274 8.89 41.22 -11.44
N SER A 275 8.26 40.55 -10.49
CA SER A 275 8.90 40.17 -9.22
C SER A 275 10.13 39.28 -9.40
N LYS A 276 11.14 39.47 -8.54
CA LYS A 276 12.37 38.67 -8.53
C LYS A 276 12.15 37.24 -8.02
N VAL A 277 11.10 36.99 -7.21
CA VAL A 277 10.81 35.65 -6.65
C VAL A 277 10.50 34.63 -7.74
N LEU A 278 10.00 35.08 -8.90
CA LEU A 278 9.66 34.24 -10.04
C LEU A 278 10.83 33.42 -10.58
N LYS A 279 12.08 33.89 -10.41
CA LYS A 279 13.26 33.11 -10.82
C LYS A 279 13.41 31.84 -9.99
N LYS A 280 13.21 31.93 -8.67
CA LYS A 280 13.23 30.78 -7.76
C LYS A 280 12.00 29.89 -7.97
N TRP A 281 10.83 30.50 -8.10
CA TRP A 281 9.59 29.79 -8.40
C TRP A 281 9.70 28.89 -9.64
N LYS A 282 10.23 29.41 -10.76
CA LYS A 282 10.43 28.62 -11.98
C LYS A 282 11.33 27.40 -11.78
N ALA A 283 12.39 27.53 -10.97
CA ALA A 283 13.27 26.40 -10.68
C ALA A 283 12.54 25.31 -9.88
N VAL A 284 11.73 25.71 -8.90
CA VAL A 284 10.93 24.81 -8.06
C VAL A 284 9.81 24.14 -8.86
N ASP A 285 9.13 24.88 -9.74
CA ASP A 285 8.06 24.35 -10.61
C ASP A 285 8.59 23.27 -11.58
N ILE A 286 9.79 23.49 -12.15
CA ILE A 286 10.50 22.47 -12.94
C ILE A 286 10.83 21.25 -12.06
N ALA A 287 11.38 21.47 -10.87
CA ALA A 287 11.73 20.37 -9.96
C ALA A 287 10.51 19.54 -9.52
N ILE A 288 9.33 20.15 -9.35
CA ILE A 288 8.08 19.42 -9.09
C ILE A 288 7.72 18.54 -10.27
N THR A 289 7.78 19.08 -11.49
CA THR A 289 7.46 18.35 -12.72
C THR A 289 8.37 17.13 -12.89
N ASP A 290 9.67 17.32 -12.67
CA ASP A 290 10.66 16.23 -12.71
C ASP A 290 10.38 15.19 -11.61
N ALA A 291 10.09 15.62 -10.39
CA ALA A 291 9.77 14.73 -9.28
C ALA A 291 8.48 13.92 -9.50
N VAL A 292 7.45 14.52 -10.12
CA VAL A 292 6.19 13.82 -10.48
C VAL A 292 6.48 12.74 -11.51
N ASN A 293 7.21 13.08 -12.57
CA ASN A 293 7.56 12.13 -13.62
C ASN A 293 8.40 10.97 -13.07
N ASP A 294 9.42 11.29 -12.26
CA ASP A 294 10.27 10.30 -11.59
C ASP A 294 9.47 9.37 -10.67
N ALA A 295 8.58 9.90 -9.83
CA ALA A 295 7.75 9.10 -8.95
C ALA A 295 6.77 8.20 -9.73
N ARG A 296 6.16 8.72 -10.80
CA ARG A 296 5.21 7.98 -11.64
C ARG A 296 5.87 6.82 -12.36
N ASP A 297 7.06 7.04 -12.90
CA ASP A 297 7.80 6.03 -13.64
C ASP A 297 8.35 4.94 -12.71
N LYS A 298 8.90 5.30 -11.53
CA LYS A 298 9.28 4.32 -10.51
C LYS A 298 8.10 3.50 -10.02
N LEU A 299 6.96 4.14 -9.81
CA LEU A 299 5.72 3.44 -9.43
C LEU A 299 5.30 2.45 -10.51
N LYS A 300 5.31 2.86 -11.80
CA LYS A 300 5.03 1.96 -12.92
C LYS A 300 6.00 0.78 -12.98
N TYR A 301 7.28 1.02 -12.70
CA TYR A 301 8.30 -0.03 -12.64
C TYR A 301 7.98 -1.03 -11.53
N LEU A 302 7.75 -0.57 -10.30
CA LEU A 302 7.45 -1.43 -9.16
C LEU A 302 6.11 -2.16 -9.30
N ASP A 303 5.07 -1.49 -9.80
CA ASP A 303 3.76 -2.12 -10.04
C ASP A 303 3.85 -3.24 -11.09
N SER A 304 4.72 -3.11 -12.11
CA SER A 304 4.96 -4.19 -13.08
C SER A 304 5.57 -5.45 -12.45
N LEU A 305 6.28 -5.29 -11.33
CA LEU A 305 6.91 -6.37 -10.58
C LEU A 305 6.07 -6.86 -9.41
N LYS A 306 4.98 -6.15 -9.07
CA LYS A 306 4.17 -6.35 -7.86
C LYS A 306 3.85 -7.81 -7.61
N LYS A 307 3.36 -8.53 -8.63
CA LYS A 307 3.01 -9.95 -8.51
C LYS A 307 4.19 -10.80 -8.01
N TYR A 308 5.38 -10.62 -8.58
CA TYR A 308 6.57 -11.38 -8.19
C TYR A 308 7.10 -10.96 -6.82
N LEU A 309 6.93 -9.68 -6.46
CA LEU A 309 7.29 -9.20 -5.13
C LEU A 309 6.34 -9.78 -4.07
N GLU A 310 5.04 -9.89 -4.35
CA GLU A 310 4.03 -10.50 -3.47
C GLU A 310 4.28 -12.00 -3.26
N ASP A 311 4.76 -12.71 -4.28
CA ASP A 311 5.15 -14.12 -4.15
C ASP A 311 6.19 -14.31 -3.01
N LEU A 312 7.12 -13.36 -2.83
CA LEU A 312 8.14 -13.43 -1.77
C LEU A 312 7.58 -13.26 -0.34
N TYR A 313 6.31 -12.88 -0.18
CA TYR A 313 5.65 -12.76 1.13
C TYR A 313 4.68 -13.91 1.39
N SER A 314 4.51 -14.83 0.44
CA SER A 314 3.60 -15.96 0.61
C SER A 314 4.23 -17.03 1.51
N PRO A 315 3.52 -17.52 2.55
CA PRO A 315 4.05 -18.52 3.48
C PRO A 315 4.27 -19.90 2.84
N SER A 316 3.69 -20.14 1.66
CA SER A 316 3.80 -21.41 0.93
C SER A 316 4.97 -21.45 -0.06
N VAL A 317 5.78 -20.39 -0.16
CA VAL A 317 6.81 -20.30 -1.19
C VAL A 317 8.12 -20.97 -0.75
N THR A 318 8.55 -21.94 -1.55
CA THR A 318 9.82 -22.65 -1.36
C THR A 318 10.95 -21.95 -2.11
N PRO A 319 12.22 -22.12 -1.70
CA PRO A 319 13.33 -21.56 -2.46
C PRO A 319 13.40 -22.11 -3.90
N GLY A 320 12.87 -23.31 -4.14
CA GLY A 320 12.73 -23.88 -5.49
C GLY A 320 11.75 -23.13 -6.37
N PHE A 321 10.61 -22.70 -5.83
CA PHE A 321 9.66 -21.85 -6.53
C PHE A 321 10.29 -20.49 -6.90
N ILE A 322 11.00 -19.87 -5.95
CA ILE A 322 11.65 -18.57 -6.12
C ILE A 322 12.63 -18.59 -7.31
N ILE A 323 13.50 -19.59 -7.38
CA ILE A 323 14.50 -19.69 -8.44
C ILE A 323 13.88 -20.08 -9.78
N ASN A 324 12.91 -20.99 -9.78
CA ASN A 324 12.39 -21.54 -11.03
C ASN A 324 11.36 -20.64 -11.71
N GLN A 325 10.64 -19.82 -10.94
CA GLN A 325 9.53 -19.03 -11.44
C GLN A 325 9.71 -17.54 -11.12
N THR A 326 9.81 -17.17 -9.83
CA THR A 326 9.74 -15.77 -9.40
C THR A 326 10.91 -14.93 -9.94
N ILE A 327 12.16 -15.32 -9.67
CA ILE A 327 13.35 -14.54 -10.06
C ILE A 327 13.47 -14.42 -11.58
N PRO A 328 13.42 -15.50 -12.38
CA PRO A 328 13.59 -15.37 -13.83
C PRO A 328 12.51 -14.53 -14.49
N SER A 329 11.24 -14.70 -14.08
CA SER A 329 10.14 -13.88 -14.60
C SER A 329 10.28 -12.41 -14.20
N ALA A 330 10.68 -12.13 -12.96
CA ALA A 330 10.96 -10.77 -12.50
C ALA A 330 12.08 -10.12 -13.33
N LEU A 331 13.19 -10.83 -13.59
CA LEU A 331 14.30 -10.30 -14.40
C LEU A 331 13.91 -9.98 -15.84
N ILE A 332 13.04 -10.79 -16.46
CA ILE A 332 12.54 -10.52 -17.80
C ILE A 332 11.68 -9.24 -17.79
N THR A 333 10.78 -9.10 -16.82
CA THR A 333 9.97 -7.88 -16.67
C THR A 333 10.85 -6.67 -16.38
N MET A 334 11.86 -6.81 -15.51
CA MET A 334 12.84 -5.75 -15.24
C MET A 334 13.60 -5.33 -16.51
N LYS A 335 14.01 -6.29 -17.35
CA LYS A 335 14.69 -6.03 -18.64
C LYS A 335 13.77 -5.31 -19.62
N GLN A 336 12.52 -5.75 -19.73
CA GLN A 336 11.51 -5.08 -20.58
C GLN A 336 11.30 -3.63 -20.12
N MET A 337 11.19 -3.43 -18.80
CA MET A 337 11.01 -2.10 -18.22
C MET A 337 12.24 -1.20 -18.37
N ASP A 338 13.47 -1.73 -18.26
CA ASP A 338 14.70 -0.97 -18.53
C ASP A 338 14.80 -0.55 -20.00
N SER A 339 14.38 -1.41 -20.93
CA SER A 339 14.31 -1.06 -22.36
C SER A 339 13.36 0.11 -22.64
N ALA A 340 12.27 0.22 -21.86
CA ALA A 340 11.30 1.31 -21.93
C ALA A 340 11.75 2.57 -21.16
N SER A 341 12.65 2.43 -20.18
CA SER A 341 13.09 3.52 -19.29
C SER A 341 14.59 3.38 -18.94
N ARG A 342 15.47 3.86 -19.84
CA ARG A 342 16.95 3.69 -19.79
C ARG A 342 17.68 4.44 -18.64
N TYR A 343 16.95 4.95 -17.65
CA TYR A 343 17.46 5.81 -16.58
C TYR A 343 17.64 5.07 -15.25
N TYR A 344 16.76 4.12 -14.93
CA TYR A 344 16.67 3.57 -13.57
C TYR A 344 17.81 2.62 -13.19
N SER A 345 18.29 1.81 -14.13
CA SER A 345 19.44 0.92 -13.94
C SER A 345 20.71 1.66 -13.52
N ARG A 346 20.84 2.93 -13.92
CA ARG A 346 22.03 3.76 -13.67
C ARG A 346 21.89 4.71 -12.48
N SER A 347 20.67 4.89 -11.97
CA SER A 347 20.35 5.80 -10.84
C SER A 347 20.59 5.20 -9.44
N GLY A 348 21.04 3.95 -9.36
CA GLY A 348 21.16 3.21 -8.10
C GLY A 348 19.84 2.65 -7.55
N PHE A 349 18.70 3.01 -8.15
CA PHE A 349 17.39 2.47 -7.78
C PHE A 349 17.29 0.94 -7.98
N MET A 350 17.83 0.42 -9.09
CA MET A 350 17.82 -1.04 -9.33
C MET A 350 18.65 -1.81 -8.29
N GLY A 351 19.84 -1.34 -7.94
CA GLY A 351 20.65 -2.00 -6.92
C GLY A 351 19.96 -1.96 -5.55
N GLN A 352 19.30 -0.85 -5.21
CA GLN A 352 18.50 -0.76 -3.99
C GLN A 352 17.32 -1.74 -3.99
N LEU A 353 16.60 -1.88 -5.10
CA LEU A 353 15.51 -2.85 -5.22
C LEU A 353 16.02 -4.29 -5.06
N PHE A 354 17.14 -4.64 -5.69
CA PHE A 354 17.75 -5.96 -5.52
C PHE A 354 18.19 -6.22 -4.09
N ASN A 355 18.69 -5.20 -3.38
CA ASN A 355 19.02 -5.33 -1.96
C ASN A 355 17.78 -5.63 -1.12
N GLN A 356 16.68 -4.92 -1.35
CA GLN A 356 15.42 -5.18 -0.66
C GLN A 356 14.88 -6.59 -0.96
N VAL A 357 14.97 -7.04 -2.22
CA VAL A 357 14.63 -8.43 -2.60
C VAL A 357 15.53 -9.42 -1.84
N ALA A 358 16.84 -9.21 -1.80
CA ALA A 358 17.76 -10.08 -1.07
C ALA A 358 17.47 -10.13 0.44
N ASN A 359 17.10 -8.99 1.03
CA ASN A 359 16.68 -8.93 2.43
C ASN A 359 15.38 -9.69 2.68
N GLN A 360 14.41 -9.58 1.76
CA GLN A 360 13.16 -10.35 1.84
C GLN A 360 13.42 -11.86 1.70
N LEU A 361 14.34 -12.27 0.82
CA LEU A 361 14.74 -13.68 0.70
C LEU A 361 15.26 -14.25 2.03
N VAL A 362 16.01 -13.45 2.81
CA VAL A 362 16.45 -13.87 4.15
C VAL A 362 15.27 -14.16 5.07
N LEU A 363 14.20 -13.34 5.01
CA LEU A 363 12.98 -13.59 5.78
C LEU A 363 12.26 -14.86 5.30
N CYS A 364 12.10 -15.04 3.98
CA CYS A 364 11.55 -16.29 3.42
C CYS A 364 12.33 -17.52 3.90
N PHE A 365 13.66 -17.44 3.92
CA PHE A 365 14.51 -18.56 4.33
C PHE A 365 14.40 -18.86 5.82
N LYS A 366 14.28 -17.83 6.66
CA LYS A 366 14.03 -18.03 8.08
C LYS A 366 12.71 -18.74 8.32
N ASP A 367 11.64 -18.32 7.65
CA ASP A 367 10.32 -18.95 7.78
C ASP A 367 10.32 -20.38 7.24
N TYR A 368 10.96 -20.59 6.08
CA TYR A 368 11.13 -21.90 5.46
C TYR A 368 11.90 -22.88 6.35
N LEU A 369 12.96 -22.44 7.03
CA LEU A 369 13.71 -23.27 7.98
C LEU A 369 12.90 -23.50 9.26
N ARG A 370 12.29 -22.46 9.81
CA ARG A 370 11.48 -22.52 11.04
C ARG A 370 10.32 -23.51 10.90
N ALA A 371 9.73 -23.63 9.72
CA ALA A 371 8.62 -24.56 9.48
C ALA A 371 8.96 -26.05 9.71
N LEU A 372 10.24 -26.46 9.77
CA LEU A 372 10.65 -27.80 10.23
C LEU A 372 10.94 -27.87 11.73
N LEU A 373 11.25 -26.74 12.34
CA LEU A 373 11.84 -26.67 13.68
C LEU A 373 10.82 -26.37 14.77
N VAL A 374 9.59 -26.00 14.39
CA VAL A 374 8.51 -25.63 15.32
C VAL A 374 7.31 -26.52 15.06
N ASN A 375 6.94 -27.33 16.05
CA ASN A 375 5.60 -27.92 16.14
C ASN A 375 4.70 -26.87 16.83
N GLY A 376 3.42 -26.78 16.49
CA GLY A 376 2.50 -25.66 16.83
C GLY A 376 2.28 -25.27 18.31
N VAL A 377 3.19 -25.64 19.22
CA VAL A 377 3.24 -25.32 20.66
C VAL A 377 4.51 -24.50 21.01
N ASP A 378 5.20 -23.90 20.03
CA ASP A 378 6.44 -23.09 20.23
C ASP A 378 7.66 -23.85 20.84
N ASP A 379 7.60 -25.18 20.98
CA ASP A 379 8.75 -25.98 21.42
C ASP A 379 9.83 -26.08 20.31
N ASP A 380 11.05 -25.64 20.62
CA ASP A 380 12.21 -25.73 19.73
C ASP A 380 12.66 -27.18 19.54
N GLN A 381 12.55 -27.68 18.30
CA GLN A 381 12.94 -29.04 17.91
C GLN A 381 14.32 -29.10 17.23
N LEU A 382 15.13 -28.04 17.30
CA LEU A 382 16.41 -27.96 16.59
C LEU A 382 17.26 -29.22 16.78
N TRP A 383 17.53 -29.63 18.02
CA TRP A 383 18.32 -30.83 18.30
C TRP A 383 17.62 -32.14 17.94
N ALA A 384 16.30 -32.20 18.08
CA ALA A 384 15.51 -33.38 17.74
C ALA A 384 15.52 -33.66 16.23
N VAL A 385 15.57 -32.62 15.40
CA VAL A 385 15.65 -32.73 13.93
C VAL A 385 17.10 -32.91 13.47
N THR A 386 18.03 -32.12 14.02
CA THR A 386 19.41 -32.04 13.52
C THR A 386 20.29 -33.22 13.88
N LEU A 387 20.13 -33.80 15.07
CA LEU A 387 21.01 -34.85 15.57
C LEU A 387 20.84 -36.18 14.79
N PRO A 388 19.61 -36.64 14.47
CA PRO A 388 19.43 -37.80 13.61
C PRO A 388 19.96 -37.57 12.18
N GLU A 389 19.73 -36.39 11.61
CA GLU A 389 20.23 -36.03 10.28
C GLU A 389 21.76 -36.05 10.23
N ALA A 390 22.43 -35.40 11.20
CA ALA A 390 23.88 -35.33 11.25
C ALA A 390 24.53 -36.72 11.36
N ARG A 391 23.93 -37.63 12.15
CA ARG A 391 24.41 -39.01 12.31
C ARG A 391 24.21 -39.87 11.06
N ALA A 392 23.19 -39.58 10.27
CA ALA A 392 22.88 -40.30 9.04
C ALA A 392 23.59 -39.72 7.79
N ALA A 393 24.10 -38.48 7.88
CA ALA A 393 24.68 -37.76 6.77
C ALA A 393 26.04 -38.35 6.32
N ARG A 394 26.26 -38.41 5.01
CA ARG A 394 27.52 -38.81 4.39
C ARG A 394 28.36 -37.57 4.06
N PRO A 395 29.70 -37.67 4.05
CA PRO A 395 30.56 -36.56 3.64
C PRO A 395 30.22 -35.98 2.25
N GLU A 396 29.80 -36.85 1.32
CA GLU A 396 29.37 -36.49 -0.04
C GLU A 396 28.14 -35.59 -0.06
N ASP A 397 27.25 -35.73 0.92
CA ASP A 397 26.08 -34.87 1.01
C ASP A 397 26.56 -33.42 1.10
N PHE A 398 27.58 -33.12 1.91
CA PHE A 398 28.06 -31.75 2.14
C PHE A 398 28.88 -31.16 0.98
N THR A 399 28.92 -31.82 -0.18
CA THR A 399 29.65 -31.33 -1.37
C THR A 399 28.73 -30.58 -2.34
N ASP A 400 29.29 -29.62 -3.07
CA ASP A 400 28.58 -28.79 -4.08
C ASP A 400 28.21 -29.56 -5.38
N GLY A 401 28.45 -30.87 -5.44
CA GLY A 401 28.27 -31.69 -6.64
C GLY A 401 26.84 -31.64 -7.24
N PRO A 402 25.79 -31.89 -6.44
CA PRO A 402 24.38 -31.88 -6.90
C PRO A 402 23.93 -30.50 -7.41
N ASP A 403 24.49 -29.43 -6.85
CA ASP A 403 24.09 -28.06 -7.14
C ASP A 403 24.59 -27.57 -8.51
N ARG A 404 25.59 -28.25 -9.10
CA ARG A 404 26.22 -27.88 -10.37
C ARG A 404 25.24 -27.98 -11.54
N GLN A 405 24.43 -29.05 -11.59
CA GLN A 405 23.45 -29.26 -12.65
C GLN A 405 22.32 -28.24 -12.58
N ILE A 406 21.81 -27.97 -11.37
CA ILE A 406 20.77 -26.97 -11.13
C ILE A 406 21.23 -25.58 -11.57
N ARG A 407 22.48 -25.23 -11.26
CA ARG A 407 23.07 -23.96 -11.70
C ARG A 407 23.16 -23.85 -13.22
N ALA A 408 23.66 -24.89 -13.90
CA ALA A 408 23.76 -24.90 -15.36
C ALA A 408 22.38 -24.73 -16.01
N HIS A 409 21.35 -25.39 -15.48
CA HIS A 409 19.97 -25.25 -15.94
C HIS A 409 19.42 -23.83 -15.72
N PHE A 410 19.71 -23.22 -14.56
CA PHE A 410 19.31 -21.84 -14.28
C PHE A 410 19.97 -20.83 -15.23
N GLU A 411 21.27 -20.99 -15.50
CA GLU A 411 22.01 -20.17 -16.46
C GLU A 411 21.44 -20.32 -17.89
N GLN A 412 21.12 -21.55 -18.30
CA GLN A 412 20.45 -21.82 -19.58
C GLN A 412 19.09 -21.12 -19.65
N LYS A 413 18.28 -21.22 -18.59
CA LYS A 413 16.96 -20.57 -18.48
C LYS A 413 17.05 -19.04 -18.65
N LEU A 414 18.04 -18.40 -18.02
CA LEU A 414 18.26 -16.95 -18.17
C LEU A 414 18.64 -16.57 -19.61
N SER A 415 19.48 -17.37 -20.27
CA SER A 415 19.96 -17.10 -21.64
C SER A 415 18.89 -17.22 -22.72
N GLN A 416 17.95 -18.15 -22.58
CA GLN A 416 16.99 -18.49 -23.64
C GLN A 416 15.79 -17.55 -23.73
N GLY A 417 15.55 -16.68 -22.74
CA GLY A 417 14.48 -15.68 -22.77
C GLY A 417 13.04 -16.22 -22.90
N ARG A 418 12.86 -17.55 -22.88
CA ARG A 418 11.57 -18.25 -22.95
C ARG A 418 11.50 -19.20 -21.76
N LEU A 419 10.60 -18.91 -20.82
CA LEU A 419 10.43 -19.71 -19.60
C LEU A 419 9.00 -20.21 -19.48
N HIS A 420 8.55 -20.89 -20.52
CA HIS A 420 7.42 -21.80 -20.42
C HIS A 420 7.95 -23.22 -20.63
N GLY A 421 8.34 -23.82 -19.53
CA GLY A 421 8.67 -25.23 -19.42
C GLY A 421 8.50 -25.62 -17.98
N LYS A 422 7.58 -26.55 -17.70
CA LYS A 422 7.41 -27.23 -16.41
C LYS A 422 8.62 -28.14 -16.14
N ALA A 423 9.84 -27.63 -16.25
CA ALA A 423 11.04 -28.39 -15.92
C ALA A 423 11.13 -28.48 -14.39
N ASP A 424 11.06 -29.72 -13.94
CA ASP A 424 10.90 -30.29 -12.62
C ASP A 424 11.26 -29.42 -11.40
N ILE A 425 10.20 -28.95 -10.72
CA ILE A 425 10.23 -28.52 -9.31
C ILE A 425 10.76 -29.67 -8.41
N LYS A 426 10.72 -30.91 -8.90
CA LYS A 426 11.03 -32.13 -8.14
C LYS A 426 12.49 -32.27 -7.71
N GLU A 427 13.48 -31.79 -8.46
CA GLU A 427 14.89 -31.96 -8.09
C GLU A 427 15.34 -30.97 -7.00
N PHE A 428 14.77 -29.77 -6.98
CA PHE A 428 15.18 -28.72 -6.05
C PHE A 428 14.63 -28.97 -4.64
N ASP A 429 13.37 -29.38 -4.53
CA ASP A 429 12.71 -29.66 -3.25
C ASP A 429 12.78 -31.15 -2.84
N ALA A 430 13.54 -31.99 -3.56
CA ALA A 430 13.67 -33.42 -3.25
C ALA A 430 14.15 -33.68 -1.81
N ASN A 431 15.00 -32.79 -1.28
CA ASN A 431 15.53 -32.87 0.08
C ASN A 431 14.89 -31.87 1.05
N ALA A 432 13.77 -31.22 0.67
CA ALA A 432 13.04 -30.26 1.49
C ALA A 432 12.45 -30.86 2.78
N ALA A 433 12.46 -32.20 2.91
CA ALA A 433 12.07 -32.90 4.13
C ALA A 433 13.12 -32.81 5.25
N THR A 434 14.38 -32.53 4.89
CA THR A 434 15.51 -32.45 5.84
C THR A 434 15.92 -31.01 6.08
N LEU A 435 16.36 -30.67 7.30
CA LEU A 435 16.92 -29.36 7.60
C LEU A 435 18.17 -29.10 6.73
N THR A 436 19.04 -30.11 6.61
CA THR A 436 20.25 -30.03 5.78
C THR A 436 19.93 -29.68 4.33
N GLY A 437 18.92 -30.34 3.75
CA GLY A 437 18.44 -30.04 2.40
C GLY A 437 17.84 -28.64 2.27
N ARG A 438 17.04 -28.20 3.25
CA ARG A 438 16.50 -26.83 3.27
C ARG A 438 17.60 -25.77 3.35
N ILE A 439 18.63 -25.99 4.15
CA ILE A 439 19.78 -25.08 4.25
C ILE A 439 20.52 -24.99 2.91
N ARG A 440 20.77 -26.12 2.24
CA ARG A 440 21.40 -26.13 0.91
C ARG A 440 20.57 -25.40 -0.14
N ALA A 441 19.25 -25.59 -0.14
CA ALA A 441 18.34 -24.86 -1.00
C ALA A 441 18.52 -23.33 -0.82
N CYS A 442 18.58 -22.83 0.41
CA CYS A 442 18.84 -21.41 0.69
C CYS A 442 20.22 -20.95 0.16
N LEU A 443 21.28 -21.73 0.41
CA LEU A 443 22.64 -21.43 -0.07
C LEU A 443 22.74 -21.44 -1.61
N LEU A 444 21.98 -22.31 -2.27
CA LEU A 444 21.90 -22.36 -3.72
C LEU A 444 21.22 -21.10 -4.27
N VAL A 445 20.11 -20.64 -3.69
CA VAL A 445 19.47 -19.38 -4.09
C VAL A 445 20.42 -18.20 -3.97
N GLN A 446 21.19 -18.12 -2.87
CA GLN A 446 22.18 -17.06 -2.71
C GLN A 446 23.21 -17.04 -3.85
N ARG A 447 23.74 -18.20 -4.25
CA ARG A 447 24.67 -18.31 -5.38
C ARG A 447 24.01 -17.93 -6.71
N LEU A 448 22.78 -18.38 -6.94
CA LEU A 448 22.04 -18.07 -8.17
C LEU A 448 21.60 -16.61 -8.24
N MET A 449 21.39 -15.93 -7.11
CA MET A 449 21.10 -14.50 -7.09
C MET A 449 22.27 -13.67 -7.62
N ARG A 450 23.52 -14.05 -7.32
CA ARG A 450 24.70 -13.43 -7.96
C ARG A 450 24.73 -13.65 -9.46
N VAL A 451 24.40 -14.85 -9.92
CA VAL A 451 24.32 -15.17 -11.36
C VAL A 451 23.24 -14.33 -12.04
N ALA A 452 22.07 -14.22 -11.42
CA ALA A 452 20.96 -13.37 -11.85
C ALA A 452 21.36 -11.90 -11.98
N LEU A 453 22.04 -11.33 -10.98
CA LEU A 453 22.53 -9.95 -11.02
C LEU A 453 23.51 -9.70 -12.17
N ARG A 454 24.48 -10.61 -12.36
CA ARG A 454 25.44 -10.52 -13.47
C ARG A 454 24.74 -10.58 -14.82
N HIS A 455 23.86 -11.57 -15.01
CA HIS A 455 23.11 -11.71 -16.25
C HIS A 455 22.22 -10.50 -16.54
N PHE A 456 21.56 -9.96 -15.51
CA PHE A 456 20.79 -8.73 -15.65
C PHE A 456 21.67 -7.56 -16.09
N ARG A 457 22.81 -7.35 -15.42
CA ARG A 457 23.79 -6.31 -15.75
C ARG A 457 24.32 -6.42 -17.18
N ASP A 458 24.64 -7.63 -17.63
CA ASP A 458 25.09 -7.87 -18.99
C ASP A 458 23.96 -7.59 -20.00
N SER A 459 22.72 -7.96 -19.67
CA SER A 459 21.56 -7.75 -20.55
C SER A 459 21.18 -6.30 -20.80
N ILE A 460 21.55 -5.40 -19.88
CA ILE A 460 21.33 -3.94 -19.97
C ILE A 460 22.58 -3.19 -20.46
N GLY A 461 23.64 -3.90 -20.86
CA GLY A 461 24.86 -3.33 -21.42
C GLY A 461 25.77 -2.65 -20.37
N LEU A 462 25.69 -3.07 -19.11
CA LEU A 462 26.52 -2.58 -18.00
C LEU A 462 27.58 -3.61 -17.55
N GLY A 463 27.83 -4.64 -18.36
CA GLY A 463 28.79 -5.70 -18.07
C GLY A 463 30.24 -5.20 -17.97
N ILE A 464 31.05 -5.90 -17.16
CA ILE A 464 32.44 -5.56 -16.80
C ILE A 464 33.39 -5.57 -18.04
N HIS A 465 32.96 -6.12 -19.18
CA HIS A 465 33.76 -6.23 -20.41
C HIS A 465 33.31 -5.33 -21.59
N GLY A 466 32.49 -4.30 -21.34
CA GLY A 466 32.11 -3.33 -22.37
C GLY A 466 33.16 -2.22 -22.55
N GLY A 467 34.18 -2.47 -23.37
CA GLY A 467 35.07 -1.43 -23.89
C GLY A 467 34.28 -0.32 -24.61
N ALA A 468 34.79 0.90 -24.51
CA ALA A 468 34.23 2.10 -25.13
C ALA A 468 33.88 1.86 -26.61
N SER A 469 32.59 1.72 -26.92
CA SER A 469 32.10 1.74 -28.29
C SER A 469 31.65 3.16 -28.64
N ALA A 470 32.23 3.67 -29.73
CA ALA A 470 32.22 5.05 -30.18
C ALA A 470 30.86 5.51 -30.78
N SER A 471 29.82 5.58 -29.96
CA SER A 471 28.55 6.25 -30.32
C SER A 471 28.05 7.28 -29.30
N GLN A 472 28.89 7.67 -28.34
CA GLN A 472 28.55 8.61 -27.25
C GLN A 472 28.64 10.12 -27.60
N ALA A 473 28.56 10.51 -28.89
CA ALA A 473 28.67 11.92 -29.27
C ALA A 473 27.33 12.67 -29.33
N SER A 474 26.17 12.00 -29.40
CA SER A 474 24.87 12.67 -29.58
C SER A 474 23.99 12.78 -28.31
N SER A 475 24.34 12.08 -27.23
CA SER A 475 23.56 12.03 -25.99
C SER A 475 24.05 12.98 -24.87
N GLN A 476 25.16 13.70 -25.09
CA GLN A 476 25.76 14.58 -24.07
C GLN A 476 24.93 15.84 -23.75
N ARG A 477 24.00 16.26 -24.62
CA ARG A 477 23.13 17.42 -24.35
C ARG A 477 21.90 17.13 -23.50
N ALA A 478 21.45 15.87 -23.42
CA ALA A 478 20.37 15.47 -22.50
C ALA A 478 20.91 15.01 -21.13
N ALA A 479 22.17 14.56 -21.09
CA ALA A 479 22.84 14.08 -19.89
C ALA A 479 23.20 15.20 -18.89
N SER A 480 23.43 16.43 -19.34
CA SER A 480 23.85 17.53 -18.45
C SER A 480 22.72 18.08 -17.57
N ALA A 481 21.46 17.99 -18.00
CA ALA A 481 20.31 18.40 -17.18
C ALA A 481 19.92 17.32 -16.15
N GLY A 482 20.04 16.04 -16.49
CA GLY A 482 19.77 14.92 -15.58
C GLY A 482 20.89 14.62 -14.58
N ALA A 483 22.15 14.92 -14.90
CA ALA A 483 23.29 14.65 -14.02
C ALA A 483 23.27 15.47 -12.72
N ALA A 484 22.70 16.68 -12.74
CA ALA A 484 22.54 17.50 -11.55
C ALA A 484 21.43 16.98 -10.60
N ALA A 485 20.40 16.32 -11.15
CA ALA A 485 19.35 15.66 -10.36
C ALA A 485 19.76 14.26 -9.85
N ALA A 486 20.65 13.58 -10.57
CA ALA A 486 21.18 12.26 -10.19
C ALA A 486 22.15 12.30 -8.98
N ALA A 487 22.71 13.46 -8.65
CA ALA A 487 23.62 13.61 -7.51
C ALA A 487 22.93 13.45 -6.13
N ALA A 488 21.60 13.36 -6.09
CA ALA A 488 20.82 13.28 -4.85
C ALA A 488 20.01 11.97 -4.69
N THR A 489 20.26 10.94 -5.50
CA THR A 489 19.64 9.61 -5.29
C THR A 489 20.56 8.72 -4.47
N SER A 490 20.15 8.45 -3.22
CA SER A 490 20.79 7.54 -2.25
C SER A 490 20.64 6.05 -2.61
N GLY A 491 20.81 5.68 -3.87
CA GLY A 491 20.68 4.32 -4.36
C GLY A 491 21.95 3.48 -4.20
N ILE A 492 21.81 2.15 -4.31
CA ILE A 492 22.96 1.23 -4.34
C ILE A 492 23.39 1.04 -5.80
N PRO A 493 24.67 1.27 -6.17
CA PRO A 493 25.15 1.02 -7.52
C PRO A 493 24.89 -0.43 -7.95
N ILE A 494 24.38 -0.63 -9.17
CA ILE A 494 24.06 -1.98 -9.68
C ILE A 494 25.28 -2.88 -9.86
N ASN A 495 26.49 -2.31 -9.83
CA ASN A 495 27.75 -3.04 -9.93
C ASN A 495 28.32 -3.46 -8.57
N ASP A 496 27.72 -3.00 -7.47
CA ASP A 496 28.14 -3.30 -6.11
C ASP A 496 27.38 -4.53 -5.59
N ASP A 497 27.74 -5.71 -6.12
CA ASP A 497 27.13 -7.00 -5.76
C ASP A 497 27.18 -7.23 -4.24
N ASP A 498 28.25 -6.77 -3.57
CA ASP A 498 28.48 -6.93 -2.13
C ASP A 498 27.52 -6.08 -1.30
N ALA A 499 27.31 -4.80 -1.66
CA ALA A 499 26.32 -3.97 -1.00
C ALA A 499 24.89 -4.49 -1.24
N ILE A 500 24.61 -4.96 -2.46
CA ILE A 500 23.29 -5.51 -2.82
C ILE A 500 22.99 -6.76 -1.97
N LEU A 501 23.94 -7.70 -1.84
CA LEU A 501 23.70 -9.00 -1.21
C LEU A 501 24.18 -9.11 0.24
N LYS A 502 24.68 -8.02 0.84
CA LYS A 502 25.28 -7.98 2.19
C LYS A 502 24.58 -8.85 3.24
N HIS A 503 23.27 -8.68 3.42
CA HIS A 503 22.51 -9.41 4.45
C HIS A 503 22.31 -10.88 4.09
N LEU A 504 22.06 -11.17 2.81
CA LEU A 504 21.91 -12.54 2.30
C LEU A 504 23.23 -13.33 2.43
N ASP A 505 24.35 -12.67 2.17
CA ASP A 505 25.69 -13.26 2.30
C ASP A 505 26.08 -13.49 3.75
N ALA A 506 25.75 -12.55 4.65
CA ALA A 506 25.94 -12.72 6.09
C ALA A 506 25.10 -13.88 6.63
N PHE A 507 23.82 -13.97 6.24
CA PHE A 507 22.94 -15.07 6.61
C PHE A 507 23.45 -16.41 6.09
N SER A 508 23.85 -16.46 4.81
CA SER A 508 24.39 -17.68 4.17
C SER A 508 25.70 -18.14 4.82
N THR A 509 26.55 -17.21 5.27
CA THR A 509 27.78 -17.56 6.00
C THR A 509 27.46 -18.28 7.31
N ARG A 510 26.44 -17.83 8.06
CA ARG A 510 26.00 -18.51 9.29
C ARG A 510 25.43 -19.90 9.01
N LEU A 511 24.69 -20.05 7.92
CA LEU A 511 24.17 -21.35 7.48
C LEU A 511 25.29 -22.33 7.12
N ARG A 512 26.37 -21.87 6.45
CA ARG A 512 27.54 -22.71 6.17
C ARG A 512 28.25 -23.15 7.45
N GLN A 513 28.49 -22.23 8.37
CA GLN A 513 29.08 -22.55 9.68
C GLN A 513 28.26 -23.60 10.43
N PHE A 514 26.92 -23.51 10.36
CA PHE A 514 26.05 -24.51 10.94
C PHE A 514 26.22 -25.90 10.28
N LEU A 515 26.30 -25.96 8.95
CA LEU A 515 26.57 -27.23 8.25
C LEU A 515 27.95 -27.81 8.61
N ASP A 516 28.98 -26.98 8.72
CA ASP A 516 30.33 -27.42 9.12
C ASP A 516 30.32 -28.04 10.51
N VAL A 517 29.56 -27.46 11.44
CA VAL A 517 29.33 -28.07 12.77
C VAL A 517 28.62 -29.41 12.63
N GLN A 518 27.59 -29.54 11.79
CA GLN A 518 26.91 -30.84 11.61
C GLN A 518 27.82 -31.94 11.06
N VAL A 519 28.76 -31.62 10.17
CA VAL A 519 29.77 -32.58 9.66
C VAL A 519 30.59 -33.18 10.81
N SER A 520 30.91 -32.37 11.83
CA SER A 520 31.69 -32.84 13.00
C SER A 520 30.95 -33.86 13.88
N TYR A 521 29.62 -33.97 13.76
CA TYR A 521 28.81 -34.95 14.47
C TYR A 521 28.46 -36.20 13.62
N GLY A 522 29.00 -36.28 12.39
CA GLY A 522 28.83 -37.42 11.50
C GLY A 522 29.56 -38.68 11.98
N PRO A 523 29.28 -39.86 11.38
CA PRO A 523 29.73 -41.17 11.86
C PRO A 523 31.25 -41.36 11.96
N VAL A 524 32.06 -40.47 11.38
CA VAL A 524 33.52 -40.49 11.46
C VAL A 524 34.04 -39.99 12.83
N ALA A 525 33.25 -39.20 13.57
CA ALA A 525 33.65 -38.68 14.88
C ALA A 525 33.37 -39.65 16.06
N CYS A 526 32.58 -40.71 15.85
CA CYS A 526 32.27 -41.71 16.89
C CYS A 526 33.30 -42.86 16.96
N CYS A 527 34.43 -42.75 16.24
CA CYS A 527 35.54 -43.69 16.30
C CYS A 527 36.80 -43.02 16.89
N VAL A 528 36.70 -42.46 18.10
CA VAL A 528 37.83 -42.22 19.02
C VAL A 528 37.37 -42.50 20.44
#